data_AF-A0A7C5JFA7-F1
#
_entry.id   AF-A0A7C5JFA7-F1
#
_cell.length_a   1.000
_cell.length_b   1.000
_cell.length_c   1.000
_cell.angle_alpha   90.00
_cell.angle_beta   90.00
_cell.angle_gamma   90.00
#
_symmetry.space_group_name_H-M   'P 1'
#
loop_
_entity.id
_entity.type
_entity.pdbx_description
1 polymer ?
#
loop_
_entity_poly.entity_id
_entity_poly.type
_entity_poly.pdbx_seq_one_letter_code
_entity_poly.pdbx_strand_id
1 'polypeptide(L)'
;MSKTLISLIGATLLIGLGIFAFQQNTTIGVQDKTIITQKKEIVSLEESLDITIEEKHALLAENAVLKDQISILRDSVKMLNKKVAVLRRQVKKQKNTIRAIQAKVKKSETEYAALKNKIAILSREGQANKDLIAKMETEKTNMRTQVNSLNAEIVNKVKKYQMTKEELMDLKASRTEMERIAKITDNTKVLFQHISIRKDRYGKPLKKVGKDGKKWRYTLIKFNLENSDQKMILDEKFMVKIIDKDTGEPISHIEPNPSFPDSYVDSKGITFKYDGNLVELAFRNNEAKKASSYEVQVSYINGNDEYLLLNGTKTFILGKKIIK
;
A
#
# COMPACT_ATOMS: atom_id res chain seq x y z
N MET A 1 -168.82 104.41 -36.21
CA MET A 1 -168.00 104.55 -34.99
C MET A 1 -166.64 103.88 -35.24
N SER A 2 -165.57 104.62 -35.55
CA SER A 2 -164.28 104.07 -36.04
C SER A 2 -163.02 104.50 -35.26
N LYS A 3 -163.15 105.10 -34.06
CA LYS A 3 -162.00 105.64 -33.30
C LYS A 3 -161.51 104.74 -32.15
N THR A 4 -162.28 103.76 -31.71
CA THR A 4 -161.91 102.84 -30.62
C THR A 4 -161.01 101.69 -31.09
N LEU A 5 -161.10 101.29 -32.36
CA LEU A 5 -160.30 100.18 -32.90
C LEU A 5 -158.82 100.54 -33.08
N ILE A 6 -158.52 101.79 -33.47
CA ILE A 6 -157.14 102.25 -33.75
C ILE A 6 -156.32 102.38 -32.45
N SER A 7 -156.94 102.83 -31.35
CA SER A 7 -156.29 102.90 -30.04
C SER A 7 -155.94 101.51 -29.49
N LEU A 8 -156.83 100.53 -29.69
CA LEU A 8 -156.60 99.16 -29.26
C LEU A 8 -155.45 98.51 -30.04
N ILE A 9 -155.39 98.74 -31.36
CA ILE A 9 -154.31 98.22 -32.23
C ILE A 9 -152.96 98.85 -31.87
N GLY A 10 -152.92 100.17 -31.62
CA GLY A 10 -151.70 100.87 -31.20
C GLY A 10 -151.15 100.40 -29.85
N ALA A 11 -152.03 100.16 -28.88
CA ALA A 11 -151.65 99.62 -27.57
C ALA A 11 -151.13 98.17 -27.68
N THR A 12 -151.76 97.32 -28.50
CA THR A 12 -151.29 95.95 -28.73
C THR A 12 -149.93 95.90 -29.43
N LEU A 13 -149.64 96.86 -30.31
CA LEU A 13 -148.38 96.91 -31.07
C LEU A 13 -147.22 97.40 -30.19
N LEU A 14 -147.47 98.36 -29.29
CA LEU A 14 -146.49 98.78 -28.28
C LEU A 14 -146.21 97.70 -27.24
N ILE A 15 -147.23 96.96 -26.80
CA ILE A 15 -147.07 95.80 -25.90
C ILE A 15 -146.30 94.69 -26.63
N GLY A 16 -146.61 94.42 -27.90
CA GLY A 16 -145.90 93.44 -28.74
C GLY A 16 -144.42 93.80 -28.95
N LEU A 17 -144.10 95.09 -29.19
CA LEU A 17 -142.73 95.59 -29.27
C LEU A 17 -142.01 95.52 -27.93
N GLY A 18 -142.68 95.77 -26.81
CA GLY A 18 -142.12 95.62 -25.47
C GLY A 18 -141.79 94.16 -25.14
N ILE A 19 -142.70 93.23 -25.48
CA ILE A 19 -142.49 91.79 -25.33
C ILE A 19 -141.38 91.30 -26.26
N PHE A 20 -141.33 91.76 -27.51
CA PHE A 20 -140.27 91.41 -28.45
C PHE A 20 -138.91 91.97 -28.02
N ALA A 21 -138.84 93.22 -27.57
CA ALA A 21 -137.61 93.82 -27.04
C ALA A 21 -137.16 93.13 -25.75
N PHE A 22 -138.08 92.73 -24.87
CA PHE A 22 -137.77 91.93 -23.69
C PHE A 22 -137.28 90.52 -24.05
N GLN A 23 -137.93 89.85 -25.00
CA GLN A 23 -137.54 88.53 -25.50
C GLN A 23 -136.19 88.59 -26.23
N GLN A 24 -135.92 89.66 -26.98
CA GLN A 24 -134.65 89.91 -27.64
C GLN A 24 -133.56 90.25 -26.61
N ASN A 25 -133.84 91.08 -25.61
CA ASN A 25 -132.89 91.43 -24.54
C ASN A 25 -132.57 90.22 -23.63
N THR A 26 -133.56 89.36 -23.36
CA THR A 26 -133.33 88.10 -22.64
C THR A 26 -132.53 87.10 -23.48
N THR A 27 -132.80 86.99 -24.79
CA THR A 27 -132.01 86.15 -25.71
C THR A 27 -130.57 86.65 -25.84
N ILE A 28 -130.37 87.96 -26.01
CA ILE A 28 -129.06 88.62 -26.05
C ILE A 28 -128.34 88.39 -24.72
N GLY A 29 -129.02 88.57 -23.58
CA GLY A 29 -128.42 88.33 -22.26
C GLY A 29 -128.01 86.87 -22.01
N VAL A 30 -128.75 85.90 -22.57
CA VAL A 30 -128.36 84.47 -22.55
C VAL A 30 -127.17 84.23 -23.47
N GLN A 31 -127.19 84.77 -24.69
CA GLN A 31 -126.10 84.66 -25.65
C GLN A 31 -124.80 85.29 -25.12
N ASP A 32 -124.85 86.47 -24.50
CA ASP A 32 -123.69 87.12 -23.87
C ASP A 32 -123.12 86.29 -22.74
N LYS A 33 -123.96 85.70 -21.89
CA LYS A 33 -123.51 84.76 -20.85
C LYS A 33 -122.84 83.53 -21.46
N THR A 34 -123.41 82.95 -22.51
CA THR A 34 -122.81 81.82 -23.23
C THR A 34 -121.46 82.21 -23.84
N ILE A 35 -121.36 83.38 -24.49
CA ILE A 35 -120.11 83.89 -25.08
C ILE A 35 -119.04 84.10 -24.00
N ILE A 36 -119.41 84.66 -22.84
CA ILE A 36 -118.47 84.85 -21.72
C ILE A 36 -117.99 83.50 -21.18
N THR A 37 -118.89 82.53 -21.02
CA THR A 37 -118.52 81.17 -20.57
C THR A 37 -117.61 80.49 -21.58
N GLN A 38 -117.96 80.51 -22.87
CA GLN A 38 -117.14 79.92 -23.93
C GLN A 38 -115.76 80.58 -24.03
N LYS A 39 -115.66 81.90 -23.87
CA LYS A 39 -114.36 82.59 -23.82
C LYS A 39 -113.49 82.11 -22.66
N LYS A 40 -114.08 81.92 -21.47
CA LYS A 40 -113.34 81.38 -20.32
C LYS A 40 -112.88 79.94 -20.56
N GLU A 41 -113.73 79.12 -21.17
CA GLU A 41 -113.37 77.74 -21.56
C GLU A 41 -112.25 77.73 -22.60
N ILE A 42 -112.31 78.59 -23.62
CA ILE A 42 -111.26 78.74 -24.63
C ILE A 42 -109.93 79.11 -23.98
N VAL A 43 -109.91 80.12 -23.10
CA VAL A 43 -108.69 80.54 -22.40
C VAL A 43 -108.14 79.39 -21.54
N SER A 44 -109.00 78.69 -20.80
CA SER A 44 -108.57 77.55 -19.98
C SER A 44 -108.02 76.38 -20.84
N LEU A 45 -108.60 76.14 -22.02
CA LEU A 45 -108.12 75.12 -22.95
C LEU A 45 -106.79 75.53 -23.59
N GLU A 46 -106.62 76.82 -23.93
CA GLU A 46 -105.36 77.37 -24.44
C GLU A 46 -104.24 77.23 -23.40
N GLU A 47 -104.50 77.61 -22.14
CA GLU A 47 -103.54 77.43 -21.04
C GLU A 47 -103.18 75.95 -20.85
N SER A 48 -104.17 75.05 -20.85
CA SER A 48 -103.92 73.60 -20.74
C SER A 48 -103.14 73.06 -21.94
N LEU A 49 -103.39 73.59 -23.15
CA LEU A 49 -102.67 73.19 -24.36
C LEU A 49 -101.21 73.64 -24.29
N ASP A 50 -100.94 74.86 -23.85
CA ASP A 50 -99.59 75.39 -23.69
C ASP A 50 -98.80 74.58 -22.66
N ILE A 51 -99.40 74.27 -21.50
CA ILE A 51 -98.79 73.38 -20.48
C ILE A 51 -98.46 72.01 -21.11
N THR A 52 -99.40 71.43 -21.86
CA THR A 52 -99.18 70.12 -22.50
C THR A 52 -98.05 70.18 -23.55
N ILE A 53 -97.94 71.29 -24.28
CA ILE A 53 -96.87 71.52 -25.26
C ILE A 53 -95.51 71.60 -24.55
N GLU A 54 -95.42 72.34 -23.45
CA GLU A 54 -94.20 72.45 -22.65
C GLU A 54 -93.78 71.10 -22.06
N GLU A 55 -94.71 70.36 -21.45
CA GLU A 55 -94.47 69.00 -20.94
C GLU A 55 -93.98 68.06 -22.05
N LYS A 56 -94.62 68.12 -23.22
CA LYS A 56 -94.20 67.33 -24.38
C LYS A 56 -92.77 67.69 -24.82
N HIS A 57 -92.42 68.99 -24.85
CA HIS A 57 -91.06 69.42 -25.19
C HIS A 57 -90.04 68.95 -24.14
N ALA A 58 -90.37 69.03 -22.85
CA ALA A 58 -89.53 68.52 -21.77
C ALA A 58 -89.30 66.99 -21.90
N LEU A 59 -90.37 66.21 -22.15
CA LEU A 59 -90.28 64.77 -22.36
C LEU A 59 -89.48 64.41 -23.61
N LEU A 60 -89.55 65.21 -24.68
CA LEU A 60 -88.74 65.01 -25.89
C LEU A 60 -87.25 65.27 -25.61
N ALA A 61 -86.93 66.31 -24.84
CA ALA A 61 -85.57 66.61 -24.42
C ALA A 61 -85.00 65.51 -23.51
N GLU A 62 -85.77 65.04 -22.53
CA GLU A 62 -85.38 63.91 -21.67
C GLU A 62 -85.15 62.63 -22.49
N ASN A 63 -86.05 62.32 -23.44
CA ASN A 63 -85.87 61.19 -24.34
C ASN A 63 -84.60 61.29 -25.20
N ALA A 64 -84.22 62.50 -25.63
CA ALA A 64 -82.97 62.71 -26.36
C ALA A 64 -81.76 62.41 -25.47
N VAL A 65 -81.74 62.92 -24.24
CA VAL A 65 -80.66 62.66 -23.26
C VAL A 65 -80.56 61.17 -22.93
N LEU A 66 -81.69 60.49 -22.69
CA LEU A 66 -81.72 59.06 -22.43
C LEU A 66 -81.20 58.25 -23.62
N LYS A 67 -81.52 58.64 -24.85
CA LYS A 67 -80.97 57.98 -26.07
C LYS A 67 -79.45 58.11 -26.14
N ASP A 68 -78.90 59.28 -25.84
CA ASP A 68 -77.46 59.50 -25.82
C ASP A 68 -76.76 58.69 -24.73
N GLN A 69 -77.33 58.67 -23.52
CA GLN A 69 -76.82 57.83 -22.42
C GLN A 69 -76.84 56.34 -22.77
N ILE A 70 -77.91 55.86 -23.40
CA ILE A 70 -78.00 54.48 -23.90
C ILE A 70 -76.89 54.21 -24.93
N SER A 71 -76.60 55.15 -25.83
CA SER A 71 -75.53 55.01 -26.81
C SER A 71 -74.15 54.90 -26.15
N ILE A 72 -73.83 55.80 -25.21
CA ILE A 72 -72.56 55.78 -24.46
C ILE A 72 -72.40 54.47 -23.67
N LEU A 73 -73.47 54.00 -23.03
CA LEU A 73 -73.45 52.73 -22.31
C LEU A 73 -73.23 51.54 -23.26
N ARG A 74 -73.84 51.52 -24.44
CA ARG A 74 -73.60 50.48 -25.46
C ARG A 74 -72.14 50.44 -25.91
N ASP A 75 -71.54 51.60 -26.15
CA ASP A 75 -70.12 51.67 -26.53
C ASP A 75 -69.19 51.22 -25.41
N SER A 76 -69.53 51.58 -24.17
CA SER A 76 -68.80 51.12 -22.97
C SER A 76 -68.88 49.60 -22.82
N VAL A 77 -70.06 49.01 -23.00
CA VAL A 77 -70.25 47.54 -22.99
C VAL A 77 -69.43 46.89 -24.10
N LYS A 78 -69.42 47.45 -25.31
CA LYS A 78 -68.60 46.94 -26.43
C LYS A 78 -67.10 46.97 -26.12
N MET A 79 -66.62 48.05 -25.52
CA MET A 79 -65.23 48.20 -25.07
C MET A 79 -64.86 47.20 -23.96
N LEU A 80 -65.72 47.03 -22.95
CA LEU A 80 -65.54 46.06 -21.88
C LEU A 80 -65.50 44.63 -22.43
N ASN A 81 -66.39 44.28 -23.36
CA ASN A 81 -66.40 42.97 -24.01
C ASN A 81 -65.09 42.69 -24.77
N LYS A 82 -64.53 43.70 -25.45
CA LYS A 82 -63.20 43.57 -26.08
C LYS A 82 -62.10 43.32 -25.06
N LYS A 83 -62.07 44.06 -23.94
CA LYS A 83 -61.10 43.85 -22.84
C LYS A 83 -61.21 42.45 -22.24
N VAL A 84 -62.43 41.98 -21.98
CA VAL A 84 -62.69 40.61 -21.49
C VAL A 84 -62.18 39.56 -22.47
N ALA A 85 -62.39 39.74 -23.78
CA ALA A 85 -61.88 38.82 -24.79
C ALA A 85 -60.34 38.75 -24.82
N VAL A 86 -59.66 39.90 -24.70
CA VAL A 86 -58.18 39.96 -24.60
C VAL A 86 -57.69 39.25 -23.34
N LEU A 87 -58.28 39.54 -22.17
CA LEU A 87 -57.92 38.89 -20.91
C LEU A 87 -58.11 37.37 -20.98
N ARG A 88 -59.22 36.88 -21.56
CA ARG A 88 -59.46 35.44 -21.75
C ARG A 88 -58.36 34.78 -22.59
N ARG A 89 -57.90 35.45 -23.66
CA ARG A 89 -56.79 34.95 -24.49
C ARG A 89 -55.47 34.91 -23.69
N GLN A 90 -55.18 35.94 -22.90
CA GLN A 90 -54.00 36.00 -22.05
C GLN A 90 -54.00 34.90 -20.99
N VAL A 91 -55.13 34.69 -20.30
CA VAL A 91 -55.31 33.60 -19.32
C VAL A 91 -55.07 32.23 -19.98
N LYS A 92 -55.62 32.01 -21.19
CA LYS A 92 -55.39 30.77 -21.94
C LYS A 92 -53.90 30.57 -22.27
N LYS A 93 -53.21 31.63 -22.70
CA LYS A 93 -51.75 31.59 -22.98
C LYS A 93 -50.96 31.25 -21.72
N GLN A 94 -51.23 31.92 -20.60
CA GLN A 94 -50.58 31.66 -19.33
C GLN A 94 -50.82 30.23 -18.83
N LYS A 95 -52.04 29.71 -18.95
CA LYS A 95 -52.35 28.31 -18.60
C LYS A 95 -51.51 27.30 -19.39
N ASN A 96 -51.31 27.56 -20.69
CA ASN A 96 -50.46 26.71 -21.52
C ASN A 96 -48.98 26.81 -21.11
N THR A 97 -48.48 28.01 -20.80
CA THR A 97 -47.12 28.20 -20.28
C THR A 97 -46.92 27.46 -18.95
N ILE A 98 -47.87 27.55 -18.02
CA ILE A 98 -47.82 26.84 -16.74
C ILE A 98 -47.73 25.32 -16.96
N ARG A 99 -48.57 24.77 -17.85
CA ARG A 99 -48.52 23.34 -18.19
C ARG A 99 -47.16 22.93 -18.76
N ALA A 100 -46.59 23.73 -19.66
CA ALA A 100 -45.27 23.46 -20.24
C ALA A 100 -44.16 23.50 -19.17
N ILE A 101 -44.22 24.46 -18.25
CA ILE A 101 -43.28 24.54 -17.12
C ILE A 101 -43.43 23.34 -16.21
N GLN A 102 -44.66 22.96 -15.83
CA GLN A 102 -44.91 21.77 -15.00
C GLN A 102 -44.35 20.49 -15.64
N ALA A 103 -44.49 20.32 -16.95
CA ALA A 103 -43.90 19.19 -17.67
C ALA A 103 -42.36 19.21 -17.61
N LYS A 104 -41.73 20.38 -17.77
CA LYS A 104 -40.28 20.53 -17.64
C LYS A 104 -39.79 20.24 -16.21
N VAL A 105 -40.50 20.73 -15.19
CA VAL A 105 -40.20 20.46 -13.78
C VAL A 105 -40.25 18.96 -13.51
N LYS A 106 -41.33 18.28 -13.92
CA LYS A 106 -41.46 16.84 -13.75
C LYS A 106 -40.33 16.06 -14.44
N LYS A 107 -39.94 16.45 -15.65
CA LYS A 107 -38.80 15.85 -16.35
C LYS A 107 -37.49 16.05 -15.56
N SER A 108 -37.24 17.27 -15.09
CA SER A 108 -36.05 17.58 -14.29
C SER A 108 -36.01 16.80 -12.98
N GLU A 109 -37.15 16.59 -12.32
CA GLU A 109 -37.25 15.77 -11.10
C GLU A 109 -36.89 14.31 -11.39
N THR A 110 -37.37 13.75 -12.50
CA THR A 110 -37.02 12.37 -12.90
C THR A 110 -35.55 12.22 -13.24
N GLU A 111 -34.96 13.19 -13.94
CA GLU A 111 -33.53 13.20 -14.27
C GLU A 111 -32.67 13.33 -13.00
N TYR A 112 -33.06 14.19 -12.07
CA TYR A 112 -32.40 14.34 -10.77
C TYR A 112 -32.44 13.05 -9.94
N ALA A 113 -33.60 12.38 -9.87
CA ALA A 113 -33.73 11.11 -9.18
C ALA A 113 -32.83 10.02 -9.80
N ALA A 114 -32.75 9.96 -11.13
CA ALA A 114 -31.87 9.03 -11.84
C ALA A 114 -30.38 9.32 -11.55
N LEU A 115 -29.98 10.59 -11.57
CA LEU A 115 -28.62 11.01 -11.22
C LEU A 115 -28.27 10.69 -9.77
N LYS A 116 -29.18 10.94 -8.83
CA LYS A 116 -29.00 10.60 -7.41
C LYS A 116 -28.77 9.09 -7.23
N ASN A 117 -29.54 8.26 -7.92
CA ASN A 117 -29.35 6.81 -7.91
C ASN A 117 -27.99 6.40 -8.50
N LYS A 118 -27.58 7.01 -9.61
CA LYS A 118 -26.27 6.75 -10.22
C LYS A 118 -25.12 7.11 -9.28
N ILE A 119 -25.21 8.24 -8.58
CA ILE A 119 -24.22 8.65 -7.56
C ILE A 119 -24.16 7.62 -6.42
N ALA A 120 -25.31 7.12 -5.95
CA ALA A 120 -25.35 6.12 -4.89
C ALA A 120 -24.69 4.79 -5.31
N ILE A 121 -24.90 4.35 -6.56
CA ILE A 121 -24.25 3.15 -7.11
C ILE A 121 -22.73 3.34 -7.19
N LEU A 122 -22.28 4.43 -7.82
CA LEU A 122 -20.85 4.74 -7.95
C LEU A 122 -20.15 4.86 -6.60
N SER A 123 -20.82 5.42 -5.59
CA SER A 123 -20.29 5.50 -4.23
C SER A 123 -20.06 4.12 -3.61
N ARG A 124 -21.01 3.18 -3.78
CA ARG A 124 -20.87 1.80 -3.31
C ARG A 124 -19.75 1.05 -4.03
N GLU A 125 -19.67 1.19 -5.35
CA GLU A 125 -18.57 0.62 -6.15
C GLU A 125 -17.22 1.17 -5.71
N GLY A 126 -17.14 2.49 -5.48
CA GLY A 126 -15.94 3.13 -4.94
C GLY A 126 -15.52 2.57 -3.58
N GLN A 127 -16.48 2.28 -2.69
CA GLN A 127 -16.18 1.66 -1.40
C GLN A 127 -15.72 0.20 -1.56
N ALA A 128 -16.40 -0.60 -2.38
CA ALA A 128 -16.00 -1.98 -2.66
C ALA A 128 -14.58 -2.06 -3.25
N ASN A 129 -14.23 -1.12 -4.14
CA ASN A 129 -12.89 -1.01 -4.70
C ASN A 129 -11.84 -0.65 -3.63
N LYS A 130 -12.15 0.24 -2.68
CA LYS A 130 -11.26 0.55 -1.55
C LYS A 130 -11.01 -0.68 -0.68
N ASP A 131 -12.06 -1.44 -0.38
CA ASP A 131 -11.95 -2.65 0.43
C ASP A 131 -11.09 -3.72 -0.27
N LEU A 132 -11.25 -3.87 -1.59
CA LEU A 132 -10.41 -4.76 -2.40
C LEU A 132 -8.94 -4.33 -2.38
N ILE A 133 -8.64 -3.03 -2.52
CA ILE A 133 -7.27 -2.49 -2.44
C ILE A 133 -6.66 -2.79 -1.07
N ALA A 134 -7.41 -2.57 0.02
CA ALA A 134 -6.93 -2.85 1.38
C ALA A 134 -6.59 -4.35 1.58
N LYS A 135 -7.42 -5.24 1.01
CA LYS A 135 -7.16 -6.68 1.02
C LYS A 135 -5.89 -7.03 0.24
N MET A 136 -5.71 -6.47 -0.96
CA MET A 136 -4.51 -6.70 -1.78
C MET A 136 -3.23 -6.18 -1.12
N GLU A 137 -3.25 -5.02 -0.45
CA GLU A 137 -2.08 -4.53 0.28
C GLU A 137 -1.74 -5.43 1.48
N THR A 138 -2.76 -5.98 2.17
CA THR A 138 -2.54 -6.97 3.23
C THR A 138 -1.92 -8.26 2.69
N GLU A 139 -2.38 -8.72 1.52
CA GLU A 139 -1.81 -9.91 0.88
C GLU A 139 -0.35 -9.70 0.45
N LYS A 140 -0.05 -8.52 -0.11
CA LYS A 140 1.30 -8.10 -0.50
C LYS A 140 2.27 -8.02 0.69
N THR A 141 1.84 -7.51 1.85
CA THR A 141 2.69 -7.48 3.05
C THR A 141 2.96 -8.88 3.60
N ASN A 142 1.96 -9.78 3.55
CA ASN A 142 2.13 -11.18 3.92
C ASN A 142 3.13 -11.89 2.99
N MET A 143 2.99 -11.74 1.67
CA MET A 143 3.93 -12.29 0.69
C MET A 143 5.36 -11.77 0.91
N ARG A 144 5.53 -10.47 1.17
CA ARG A 144 6.85 -9.88 1.45
C ARG A 144 7.50 -10.49 2.70
N THR A 145 6.70 -10.76 3.73
CA THR A 145 7.17 -11.41 4.96
C THR A 145 7.62 -12.85 4.69
N GLN A 146 6.85 -13.60 3.88
CA GLN A 146 7.23 -14.96 3.47
C GLN A 146 8.54 -14.97 2.68
N VAL A 147 8.70 -14.08 1.69
CA VAL A 147 9.94 -13.95 0.91
C VAL A 147 11.14 -13.65 1.81
N ASN A 148 10.99 -12.76 2.78
CA ASN A 148 12.07 -12.45 3.73
C ASN A 148 12.44 -13.67 4.58
N SER A 149 11.47 -14.45 5.04
CA SER A 149 11.73 -15.68 5.81
C SER A 149 12.45 -16.74 4.98
N LEU A 150 12.04 -16.95 3.73
CA LEU A 150 12.70 -17.88 2.81
C LEU A 150 14.13 -17.44 2.48
N ASN A 151 14.36 -16.15 2.28
CA ASN A 151 15.70 -15.62 2.06
C ASN A 151 16.62 -15.86 3.26
N ALA A 152 16.12 -15.67 4.49
CA ALA A 152 16.88 -15.99 5.70
C ALA A 152 17.20 -17.50 5.80
N GLU A 153 16.26 -18.37 5.44
CA GLU A 153 16.48 -19.81 5.39
C GLU A 153 17.55 -20.21 4.36
N ILE A 154 17.49 -19.62 3.16
CA ILE A 154 18.49 -19.82 2.09
C ILE A 154 19.88 -19.44 2.59
N VAL A 155 20.05 -18.25 3.18
CA VAL A 155 21.33 -17.78 3.71
C VAL A 155 21.88 -18.76 4.76
N ASN A 156 21.03 -19.24 5.67
CA ASN A 156 21.43 -20.21 6.68
C ASN A 156 21.85 -21.56 6.08
N LYS A 157 21.10 -22.07 5.08
CA LYS A 157 21.45 -23.32 4.39
C LYS A 157 22.75 -23.20 3.61
N VAL A 158 22.99 -22.09 2.94
CA VAL A 158 24.25 -21.83 2.21
C VAL A 158 25.42 -21.80 3.18
N LYS A 159 25.29 -21.10 4.32
CA LYS A 159 26.34 -21.08 5.36
C LYS A 159 26.64 -22.48 5.89
N LYS A 160 25.60 -23.26 6.21
CA LYS A 160 25.77 -24.63 6.69
C LYS A 160 26.46 -25.52 5.65
N TYR A 161 26.06 -25.42 4.38
CA TYR A 161 26.70 -26.15 3.29
C TYR A 161 28.19 -25.83 3.16
N GLN A 162 28.55 -24.54 3.23
CA GLN A 162 29.95 -24.12 3.13
C GLN A 162 30.78 -24.63 4.31
N MET A 163 30.27 -24.54 5.54
CA MET A 163 30.94 -25.10 6.73
C MET A 163 31.15 -26.61 6.61
N THR A 164 30.11 -27.35 6.23
CA THR A 164 30.23 -28.81 6.04
C THR A 164 31.20 -29.17 4.92
N LYS A 165 31.27 -28.36 3.86
CA LYS A 165 32.22 -28.56 2.78
C LYS A 165 33.66 -28.35 3.25
N GLU A 166 33.92 -27.33 4.05
CA GLU A 166 35.24 -27.05 4.65
C GLU A 166 35.66 -28.19 5.59
N GLU A 167 34.80 -28.59 6.52
CA GLU A 167 35.05 -29.73 7.42
C GLU A 167 35.39 -31.02 6.65
N LEU A 168 34.69 -31.27 5.53
CA LEU A 168 34.93 -32.44 4.70
C LEU A 168 36.28 -32.38 3.95
N MET A 169 36.73 -31.18 3.57
CA MET A 169 38.06 -31.00 2.97
C MET A 169 39.16 -31.22 4.00
N ASP A 170 39.01 -30.65 5.21
CA ASP A 170 39.97 -30.83 6.31
C ASP A 170 40.07 -32.29 6.73
N LEU A 171 38.92 -32.98 6.83
CA LEU A 171 38.89 -34.40 7.15
C LEU A 171 39.57 -35.25 6.06
N LYS A 172 39.37 -34.91 4.78
CA LYS A 172 40.06 -35.61 3.67
C LYS A 172 41.56 -35.36 3.69
N ALA A 173 42.00 -34.14 3.95
CA ALA A 173 43.42 -33.80 4.06
C ALA A 173 44.07 -34.57 5.23
N SER A 174 43.45 -34.52 6.42
CA SER A 174 43.91 -35.26 7.60
C SER A 174 43.95 -36.77 7.37
N ARG A 175 42.93 -37.34 6.73
CA ARG A 175 42.92 -38.76 6.37
C ARG A 175 44.03 -39.12 5.39
N THR A 176 44.23 -38.31 4.35
CA THR A 176 45.30 -38.54 3.36
C THR A 176 46.66 -38.53 4.04
N GLU A 177 46.86 -37.61 4.99
CA GLU A 177 48.08 -37.51 5.77
C GLU A 177 48.28 -38.72 6.68
N MET A 178 47.24 -39.13 7.42
CA MET A 178 47.31 -40.35 8.24
C MET A 178 47.59 -41.61 7.41
N GLU A 179 46.98 -41.74 6.23
CA GLU A 179 47.24 -42.84 5.31
C GLU A 179 48.69 -42.82 4.79
N ARG A 180 49.28 -41.63 4.57
CA ARG A 180 50.69 -41.48 4.22
C ARG A 180 51.60 -41.90 5.37
N ILE A 181 51.34 -41.39 6.58
CA ILE A 181 52.11 -41.75 7.79
C ILE A 181 52.07 -43.26 7.98
N ALA A 182 50.88 -43.87 7.98
CA ALA A 182 50.71 -45.32 8.16
C ALA A 182 51.49 -46.11 7.11
N LYS A 183 51.46 -45.69 5.84
CA LYS A 183 52.26 -46.35 4.79
C LYS A 183 53.77 -46.23 5.01
N ILE A 184 54.26 -45.11 5.55
CA ILE A 184 55.68 -44.95 5.90
C ILE A 184 56.00 -45.81 7.13
N THR A 185 55.22 -45.71 8.21
CA THR A 185 55.53 -46.38 9.48
C THR A 185 55.40 -47.89 9.39
N ASP A 186 54.35 -48.38 8.74
CA ASP A 186 54.00 -49.80 8.71
C ASP A 186 54.72 -50.56 7.59
N ASN A 187 55.31 -49.87 6.61
CA ASN A 187 56.05 -50.51 5.53
C ASN A 187 57.54 -50.17 5.49
N THR A 188 58.03 -49.22 6.31
CA THR A 188 59.47 -48.96 6.42
C THR A 188 60.08 -49.81 7.52
N LYS A 189 60.98 -50.71 7.14
CA LYS A 189 61.77 -51.52 8.05
C LYS A 189 63.14 -50.93 8.22
N VAL A 190 63.59 -50.86 9.47
CA VAL A 190 64.96 -50.44 9.81
C VAL A 190 65.87 -51.65 9.86
N LEU A 191 66.89 -51.66 9.02
CA LEU A 191 67.88 -52.72 8.92
C LEU A 191 69.19 -52.24 9.55
N PHE A 192 69.36 -52.47 10.84
CA PHE A 192 70.60 -52.14 11.55
C PHE A 192 71.74 -53.03 11.07
N GLN A 193 72.74 -52.42 10.44
CA GLN A 193 73.94 -53.11 9.96
C GLN A 193 75.03 -53.13 11.02
N HIS A 194 75.23 -51.99 11.69
CA HIS A 194 76.30 -51.86 12.67
C HIS A 194 76.02 -50.78 13.71
N ILE A 195 76.14 -51.15 14.99
CA ILE A 195 76.13 -50.20 16.10
C ILE A 195 77.40 -50.40 16.92
N SER A 196 78.17 -49.33 17.15
CA SER A 196 79.38 -49.39 17.98
C SER A 196 79.54 -48.16 18.85
N ILE A 197 80.04 -48.37 20.07
CA ILE A 197 80.37 -47.28 20.99
C ILE A 197 81.86 -47.01 21.01
N ARG A 198 82.25 -45.74 21.10
CA ARG A 198 83.63 -45.26 20.95
C ARG A 198 83.95 -44.12 21.92
N LYS A 199 85.24 -43.95 22.22
CA LYS A 199 85.77 -42.81 22.99
C LYS A 199 85.96 -41.57 22.13
N ASP A 200 86.45 -41.76 20.92
CA ASP A 200 86.69 -40.71 19.93
C ASP A 200 85.88 -41.03 18.67
N ARG A 201 85.42 -40.01 17.92
CA ARG A 201 84.51 -40.17 16.77
C ARG A 201 85.03 -41.20 15.75
N TYR A 202 86.33 -41.16 15.47
CA TYR A 202 87.02 -42.08 14.54
C TYR A 202 87.87 -43.15 15.26
N GLY A 203 87.75 -43.26 16.58
CA GLY A 203 88.53 -44.21 17.40
C GLY A 203 88.05 -45.66 17.28
N LYS A 204 88.80 -46.59 17.88
CA LYS A 204 88.44 -48.02 17.89
C LYS A 204 87.15 -48.28 18.72
N PRO A 205 86.28 -49.22 18.30
CA PRO A 205 85.13 -49.65 19.09
C PRO A 205 85.54 -50.13 20.49
N LEU A 206 84.78 -49.72 21.50
CA LEU A 206 84.88 -50.27 22.84
C LEU A 206 84.28 -51.69 22.86
N LYS A 207 84.69 -52.51 23.84
CA LYS A 207 84.13 -53.86 24.06
C LYS A 207 83.08 -53.92 25.18
N LYS A 208 83.06 -52.91 26.06
CA LYS A 208 82.13 -52.79 27.20
C LYS A 208 82.00 -51.34 27.64
N VAL A 209 80.92 -51.01 28.34
CA VAL A 209 80.78 -49.73 29.05
C VAL A 209 81.58 -49.80 30.36
N GLY A 210 82.39 -48.79 30.64
CA GLY A 210 83.18 -48.71 31.89
C GLY A 210 82.29 -48.47 33.12
N LYS A 211 82.85 -48.62 34.33
CA LYS A 211 82.10 -48.43 35.60
C LYS A 211 81.39 -47.07 35.68
N ASP A 212 82.01 -46.04 35.11
CA ASP A 212 81.58 -44.64 35.11
C ASP A 212 81.09 -44.14 33.74
N GLY A 213 81.03 -45.01 32.72
CA GLY A 213 80.57 -44.64 31.37
C GLY A 213 81.41 -43.62 30.59
N LYS A 214 82.38 -42.95 31.23
CA LYS A 214 83.11 -41.78 30.68
C LYS A 214 83.86 -42.01 29.37
N LYS A 215 84.17 -43.26 29.06
CA LYS A 215 84.83 -43.66 27.81
C LYS A 215 83.87 -43.76 26.63
N TRP A 216 82.56 -43.88 26.86
CA TRP A 216 81.56 -43.91 25.79
C TRP A 216 81.10 -42.48 25.51
N ARG A 217 81.71 -41.86 24.50
CA ARG A 217 81.39 -40.48 24.07
C ARG A 217 80.69 -40.44 22.72
N TYR A 218 80.83 -41.48 21.90
CA TYR A 218 80.20 -41.57 20.59
C TYR A 218 79.54 -42.94 20.39
N THR A 219 78.38 -42.95 19.76
CA THR A 219 77.72 -44.14 19.22
C THR A 219 77.66 -43.98 17.71
N LEU A 220 78.36 -44.83 16.98
CA LEU A 220 78.25 -44.91 15.53
C LEU A 220 77.15 -45.89 15.19
N ILE A 221 76.17 -45.44 14.41
CA ILE A 221 74.98 -46.19 14.03
C ILE A 221 74.94 -46.22 12.50
N LYS A 222 74.93 -47.42 11.93
CA LYS A 222 74.76 -47.67 10.50
C LYS A 222 73.55 -48.54 10.27
N PHE A 223 72.61 -48.06 9.45
CA PHE A 223 71.40 -48.79 9.12
C PHE A 223 70.89 -48.38 7.75
N ASN A 224 70.08 -49.26 7.15
CA ASN A 224 69.30 -48.92 5.97
C ASN A 224 67.82 -48.80 6.31
N LEU A 225 67.09 -48.03 5.51
CA LEU A 225 65.64 -47.98 5.53
C LEU A 225 65.12 -48.68 4.27
N GLU A 226 64.30 -49.71 4.47
CA GLU A 226 63.69 -50.48 3.38
C GLU A 226 62.18 -50.26 3.41
N ASN A 227 61.62 -49.69 2.34
CA ASN A 227 60.18 -49.55 2.16
C ASN A 227 59.75 -50.21 0.84
N SER A 228 58.53 -50.76 0.78
CA SER A 228 57.97 -51.34 -0.45
C SER A 228 57.82 -50.30 -1.59
N ASP A 229 57.64 -49.03 -1.25
CA ASP A 229 57.76 -47.89 -2.16
C ASP A 229 58.87 -46.96 -1.68
N GLN A 230 60.09 -47.17 -2.18
CA GLN A 230 61.27 -46.40 -1.77
C GLN A 230 61.10 -44.89 -2.01
N LYS A 231 60.32 -44.49 -3.04
CA LYS A 231 60.10 -43.06 -3.33
C LYS A 231 59.32 -42.36 -2.23
N MET A 232 58.53 -43.10 -1.46
CA MET A 232 57.69 -42.56 -0.39
C MET A 232 58.49 -42.08 0.82
N ILE A 233 59.72 -42.59 1.00
CA ILE A 233 60.60 -42.24 2.12
C ILE A 233 61.76 -41.33 1.71
N LEU A 234 61.91 -41.00 0.42
CA LEU A 234 62.94 -40.06 -0.03
C LEU A 234 62.63 -38.64 0.43
N ASP A 235 63.66 -37.93 0.88
CA ASP A 235 63.60 -36.57 1.44
C ASP A 235 62.72 -36.41 2.70
N GLU A 236 62.10 -37.50 3.17
CA GLU A 236 61.37 -37.58 4.41
C GLU A 236 62.31 -37.44 5.62
N LYS A 237 61.78 -36.89 6.70
CA LYS A 237 62.54 -36.58 7.91
C LYS A 237 62.38 -37.70 8.94
N PHE A 238 63.51 -38.17 9.46
CA PHE A 238 63.58 -39.22 10.47
C PHE A 238 64.39 -38.75 11.68
N MET A 239 64.18 -39.39 12.82
CA MET A 239 64.95 -39.18 14.04
C MET A 239 65.61 -40.46 14.50
N VAL A 240 66.85 -40.35 14.99
CA VAL A 240 67.51 -41.40 15.77
C VAL A 240 67.71 -40.94 17.19
N LYS A 241 67.22 -41.74 18.15
CA LYS A 241 67.42 -41.54 19.58
C LYS A 241 68.18 -42.70 20.18
N ILE A 242 68.87 -42.44 21.29
CA ILE A 242 69.40 -43.49 22.16
C ILE A 242 68.58 -43.44 23.43
N ILE A 243 67.91 -44.54 23.77
CA ILE A 243 67.04 -44.64 24.93
C ILE A 243 67.76 -45.40 26.03
N ASP A 244 67.71 -44.83 27.22
CA ASP A 244 68.03 -45.51 28.47
C ASP A 244 66.90 -46.50 28.78
N LYS A 245 67.18 -47.80 28.78
CA LYS A 245 66.13 -48.82 28.98
C LYS A 245 65.67 -48.95 30.42
N ASP A 246 66.45 -48.45 31.38
CA ASP A 246 66.09 -48.54 32.79
C ASP A 246 65.12 -47.39 33.17
N THR A 247 65.28 -46.20 32.57
CA THR A 247 64.40 -45.04 32.80
C THR A 247 63.36 -44.78 31.70
N GLY A 248 63.58 -45.30 30.49
CA GLY A 248 62.78 -45.00 29.31
C GLY A 248 63.07 -43.63 28.69
N GLU A 249 64.05 -42.88 29.21
CA GLU A 249 64.36 -41.53 28.75
C GLU A 249 65.40 -41.53 27.62
N PRO A 250 65.26 -40.66 26.60
CA PRO A 250 66.28 -40.46 25.59
C PRO A 250 67.50 -39.72 26.16
N ILE A 251 68.68 -40.18 25.77
CA ILE A 251 69.95 -39.50 26.06
C ILE A 251 70.02 -38.21 25.21
N SER A 252 70.35 -37.09 25.83
CA SER A 252 70.52 -35.83 25.10
C SER A 252 71.74 -35.89 24.17
N HIS A 253 71.51 -35.57 22.89
CA HIS A 253 72.56 -35.45 21.89
C HIS A 253 73.35 -34.14 22.05
N ILE A 254 72.65 -33.07 22.45
CA ILE A 254 73.16 -31.73 22.74
C ILE A 254 72.60 -31.34 24.11
N GLU A 255 73.47 -30.94 25.05
CA GLU A 255 73.05 -30.53 26.39
C GLU A 255 72.80 -29.00 26.42
N PRO A 256 71.76 -28.53 27.14
CA PRO A 256 71.54 -27.11 27.35
C PRO A 256 72.72 -26.49 28.13
N ASN A 257 73.18 -25.34 27.68
CA ASN A 257 74.32 -24.65 28.30
C ASN A 257 73.86 -23.85 29.54
N PRO A 258 74.27 -24.20 30.77
CA PRO A 258 73.83 -23.51 31.99
C PRO A 258 74.25 -22.03 32.06
N SER A 259 75.28 -21.64 31.32
CA SER A 259 75.75 -20.25 31.24
C SER A 259 74.93 -19.38 30.28
N PHE A 260 74.08 -19.98 29.44
CA PHE A 260 73.23 -19.30 28.45
C PHE A 260 71.84 -19.96 28.40
N PRO A 261 70.96 -19.68 29.38
CA PRO A 261 69.66 -20.35 29.53
C PRO A 261 68.69 -20.12 28.35
N ASP A 262 68.92 -19.07 27.54
CA ASP A 262 68.11 -18.78 26.33
C ASP A 262 68.58 -19.54 25.07
N SER A 263 69.68 -20.31 25.14
CA SER A 263 70.13 -21.13 24.02
C SER A 263 69.32 -22.44 23.93
N TYR A 264 68.19 -22.40 23.22
CA TYR A 264 67.36 -23.58 22.93
C TYR A 264 68.10 -24.59 22.03
N VAL A 265 68.82 -25.55 22.63
CA VAL A 265 69.27 -26.76 21.91
C VAL A 265 69.37 -27.98 22.85
N ASP A 266 68.29 -28.36 23.54
CA ASP A 266 68.14 -29.74 24.04
C ASP A 266 67.57 -30.60 22.90
N SER A 267 68.44 -31.30 22.16
CA SER A 267 68.01 -32.26 21.14
C SER A 267 68.18 -33.67 21.69
N LYS A 268 67.06 -34.32 21.97
CA LYS A 268 66.98 -35.71 22.47
C LYS A 268 67.25 -36.77 21.38
N GLY A 269 67.66 -36.34 20.19
CA GLY A 269 67.90 -37.18 19.02
C GLY A 269 68.69 -36.47 17.92
N ILE A 270 69.04 -37.21 16.87
CA ILE A 270 69.57 -36.67 15.61
C ILE A 270 68.49 -36.78 14.55
N THR A 271 68.09 -35.65 13.97
CA THR A 271 67.20 -35.64 12.80
C THR A 271 68.00 -35.68 11.50
N PHE A 272 67.53 -36.44 10.52
CA PHE A 272 68.13 -36.50 9.19
C PHE A 272 67.04 -36.63 8.12
N LYS A 273 67.38 -36.31 6.86
CA LYS A 273 66.55 -36.63 5.70
C LYS A 273 67.11 -37.87 5.00
N TYR A 274 66.24 -38.77 4.58
CA TYR A 274 66.68 -39.97 3.89
C TYR A 274 66.89 -39.70 2.40
N ASP A 275 68.10 -39.96 1.91
CA ASP A 275 68.52 -39.68 0.54
C ASP A 275 68.55 -40.94 -0.34
N GLY A 276 68.05 -42.08 0.17
CA GLY A 276 68.09 -43.38 -0.51
C GLY A 276 69.33 -44.21 -0.22
N ASN A 277 70.32 -43.67 0.51
CA ASN A 277 71.58 -44.35 0.77
C ASN A 277 71.66 -44.92 2.19
N LEU A 278 72.73 -45.66 2.46
CA LEU A 278 73.05 -46.12 3.80
C LEU A 278 73.16 -44.93 4.76
N VAL A 279 72.40 -44.99 5.87
CA VAL A 279 72.43 -43.94 6.89
C VAL A 279 73.59 -44.21 7.84
N GLU A 280 74.53 -43.28 7.92
CA GLU A 280 75.65 -43.31 8.86
C GLU A 280 75.62 -42.11 9.80
N LEU A 281 75.34 -42.37 11.08
CA LEU A 281 75.20 -41.32 12.09
C LEU A 281 76.18 -41.53 13.24
N ALA A 282 76.79 -40.43 13.69
CA ALA A 282 77.63 -40.39 14.87
C ALA A 282 76.92 -39.64 15.99
N PHE A 283 76.30 -40.38 16.91
CA PHE A 283 75.63 -39.83 18.08
C PHE A 283 76.63 -39.49 19.17
N ARG A 284 76.79 -38.20 19.47
CA ARG A 284 77.58 -37.74 20.60
C ARG A 284 76.81 -37.93 21.90
N ASN A 285 77.46 -38.53 22.88
CA ASN A 285 76.91 -38.88 24.19
C ASN A 285 77.61 -38.00 25.24
N ASN A 286 76.95 -36.96 25.73
CA ASN A 286 77.52 -36.06 26.73
C ASN A 286 77.10 -36.42 28.16
N GLU A 287 75.93 -37.03 28.32
CA GLU A 287 75.38 -37.33 29.65
C GLU A 287 76.06 -38.52 30.37
N ALA A 288 75.97 -38.54 31.69
CA ALA A 288 76.43 -39.66 32.51
C ALA A 288 75.58 -40.93 32.27
N LYS A 289 76.23 -42.08 32.02
CA LYS A 289 75.57 -43.35 31.71
C LYS A 289 75.25 -44.13 32.98
N LYS A 290 74.07 -43.87 33.54
CA LYS A 290 73.62 -44.41 34.82
C LYS A 290 73.02 -45.82 34.67
N ALA A 291 72.31 -46.08 33.57
CA ALA A 291 71.68 -47.35 33.33
C ALA A 291 72.63 -48.46 32.89
N SER A 292 72.10 -49.67 32.98
CA SER A 292 72.78 -50.89 32.59
C SER A 292 72.49 -51.30 31.16
N SER A 293 71.45 -50.75 30.53
CA SER A 293 70.99 -51.16 29.20
C SER A 293 70.55 -49.97 28.34
N TYR A 294 70.87 -50.02 27.05
CA TYR A 294 70.59 -48.94 26.10
C TYR A 294 70.17 -49.51 24.73
N GLU A 295 69.27 -48.80 24.07
CA GLU A 295 68.80 -49.11 22.73
C GLU A 295 68.81 -47.89 21.82
N VAL A 296 68.98 -48.14 20.53
CA VAL A 296 68.73 -47.13 19.49
C VAL A 296 67.28 -47.26 19.07
N GLN A 297 66.61 -46.13 18.91
CA GLN A 297 65.29 -46.03 18.29
C GLN A 297 65.36 -45.13 17.06
N VAL A 298 64.73 -45.56 15.97
CA VAL A 298 64.60 -44.81 14.72
C VAL A 298 63.11 -44.60 14.44
N SER A 299 62.73 -43.33 14.29
CA SER A 299 61.34 -42.90 14.11
C SER A 299 61.20 -42.00 12.90
N TYR A 300 60.04 -42.04 12.25
CA TYR A 300 59.61 -41.04 11.28
C TYR A 300 59.10 -39.78 12.00
N ILE A 301 59.39 -38.60 11.46
CA ILE A 301 58.93 -37.33 12.00
C ILE A 301 57.95 -36.70 11.02
N ASN A 302 56.76 -36.37 11.49
CA ASN A 302 55.82 -35.54 10.75
C ASN A 302 55.34 -34.39 11.64
N GLY A 303 55.65 -33.14 11.24
CA GLY A 303 55.43 -31.98 12.09
C GLY A 303 56.19 -32.09 13.42
N ASN A 304 55.45 -32.16 14.52
CA ASN A 304 55.98 -32.34 15.88
C ASN A 304 55.83 -33.77 16.41
N ASP A 305 55.16 -34.65 15.65
CA ASP A 305 54.86 -36.01 16.07
C ASP A 305 55.95 -36.96 15.59
N GLU A 306 56.23 -37.96 16.43
CA GLU A 306 57.23 -38.99 16.19
C GLU A 306 56.57 -40.36 16.13
N TYR A 307 56.82 -41.11 15.05
CA TYR A 307 56.26 -42.42 14.82
C TYR A 307 57.38 -43.46 14.72
N LEU A 308 57.43 -44.40 15.67
CA LEU A 308 58.45 -45.45 15.68
C LEU A 308 58.32 -46.36 14.46
N LEU A 309 59.42 -46.63 13.77
CA LEU A 309 59.43 -47.49 12.57
C LEU A 309 59.43 -48.98 12.91
N LEU A 310 58.98 -49.81 11.98
CA LEU A 310 59.13 -51.26 12.11
C LEU A 310 60.60 -51.66 12.22
N ASN A 311 60.90 -52.51 13.21
CA ASN A 311 62.27 -52.87 13.60
C ASN A 311 63.16 -51.65 13.91
N GLY A 312 62.56 -50.48 14.16
CA GLY A 312 63.26 -49.23 14.46
C GLY A 312 64.00 -49.25 15.79
N THR A 313 63.80 -50.27 16.61
CA THR A 313 64.48 -50.43 17.91
C THR A 313 65.53 -51.53 17.87
N LYS A 314 66.74 -51.23 18.34
CA LYS A 314 67.81 -52.22 18.53
C LYS A 314 68.56 -51.95 19.82
N THR A 315 68.44 -52.88 20.77
CA THR A 315 69.29 -52.88 21.97
C THR A 315 70.73 -53.19 21.57
N PHE A 316 71.68 -52.38 22.02
CA PHE A 316 73.11 -52.55 21.72
C PHE A 316 73.98 -52.58 22.98
N ILE A 317 73.42 -52.24 24.14
CA ILE A 317 74.02 -52.46 25.46
C ILE A 317 73.03 -53.18 26.35
N LEU A 318 73.44 -54.28 26.95
CA LEU A 318 72.67 -55.04 27.93
C LEU A 318 73.58 -55.43 29.10
N GLY A 319 73.22 -55.04 30.32
CA GLY A 319 74.05 -55.30 31.50
C GLY A 319 75.49 -54.77 31.38
N LYS A 320 75.66 -53.57 30.81
CA LYS A 320 76.94 -52.88 30.51
C LYS A 320 77.86 -53.60 29.49
N LYS A 321 77.40 -54.70 28.89
CA LYS A 321 78.07 -55.39 27.78
C LYS A 321 77.48 -54.94 26.45
N ILE A 322 78.34 -54.81 25.44
CA ILE A 322 77.91 -54.47 24.08
C ILE A 322 77.41 -55.75 23.42
N ILE A 323 76.20 -55.71 22.87
CA ILE A 323 75.60 -56.79 22.09
C ILE A 323 75.58 -56.39 20.61
N LYS A 324 75.71 -57.38 19.72
CA LYS A 324 75.80 -57.16 18.26
C LYS A 324 74.43 -57.21 17.59
#